data_AF-A0A1G9ZUR2-F1
#
_entry.id   AF-A0A1G9ZUR2-F1
#
_cell.length_a   1.000
_cell.length_b   1.000
_cell.length_c   1.000
_cell.angle_alpha   90.00
_cell.angle_beta   90.00
_cell.angle_gamma   90.00
#
_symmetry.space_group_name_H-M   'P 1'
#
loop_
_entity.id
_entity.type
_entity.pdbx_description
1 polymer ?
#
loop_
_entity_poly.entity_id
_entity_poly.type
_entity_poly.pdbx_seq_one_letter_code
_entity_poly.pdbx_strand_id
1 'polypeptide(L)'
;MPMKRLASTTLLCCAVPYASAFADETASAMAYTSPHSELLQLDNGVTLEGSDLTSIDSYTSGFRLSAGFSPWQLPQLDIGAELAYRESEEVPISSSISPLIIDTLSLGGAVVAGLRMGSFSVYAKSGLTEWRGESYRPAQEIDDSGTALTQGFGATLTIDRLVSRLEYERIDAPTLDHLNTLSASLHLPF
;
A
#
# COMPACT_ATOMS: atom_id res chain seq x y z
N MET A 1 -35.79 33.54 46.70
CA MET A 1 -36.25 32.20 46.27
C MET A 1 -35.08 31.49 45.59
N PRO A 2 -34.77 30.25 46.00
CA PRO A 2 -33.53 29.54 45.68
C PRO A 2 -33.72 28.53 44.54
N MET A 3 -32.60 28.00 44.03
CA MET A 3 -32.35 26.62 43.52
C MET A 3 -31.28 26.69 42.41
N LYS A 4 -30.27 25.82 42.30
CA LYS A 4 -29.73 24.70 43.10
C LYS A 4 -28.31 24.50 42.56
N ARG A 5 -27.35 24.23 43.45
CA ARG A 5 -26.03 23.67 43.09
C ARG A 5 -26.22 22.25 42.55
N LEU A 6 -25.53 21.92 41.46
CA LEU A 6 -25.10 20.59 41.04
C LEU A 6 -23.74 20.82 40.34
N ALA A 7 -22.63 20.78 41.06
CA ALA A 7 -21.88 19.58 41.43
C ALA A 7 -21.34 18.84 40.20
N SER A 8 -20.01 18.80 40.13
CA SER A 8 -19.19 17.67 39.69
C SER A 8 -19.45 17.08 38.32
N THR A 9 -18.56 17.35 37.36
CA THR A 9 -17.61 16.30 36.91
C THR A 9 -16.54 16.92 36.02
N THR A 10 -15.36 17.07 36.61
CA THR A 10 -14.07 17.26 35.95
C THR A 10 -13.80 16.05 35.06
N LEU A 11 -13.78 16.21 33.74
CA LEU A 11 -13.29 15.20 32.82
C LEU A 11 -11.86 15.58 32.41
N LEU A 12 -10.97 15.28 33.35
CA LEU A 12 -9.52 15.28 33.22
C LEU A 12 -9.12 13.99 32.49
N CYS A 13 -9.03 14.00 31.15
CA CYS A 13 -8.48 12.88 30.39
C CYS A 13 -7.99 13.29 29.00
N CYS A 14 -7.12 14.30 28.91
CA CYS A 14 -6.27 14.51 27.73
C CYS A 14 -4.85 14.87 28.17
N ALA A 15 -4.26 14.04 29.03
CA ALA A 15 -2.82 13.97 29.18
C ALA A 15 -2.36 12.76 28.37
N VAL A 16 -2.23 12.93 27.06
CA VAL A 16 -1.41 12.01 26.26
C VAL A 16 0.01 12.27 26.75
N PRO A 17 0.71 11.31 27.37
CA PRO A 17 2.11 11.51 27.67
C PRO A 17 2.82 11.72 26.32
N TYR A 18 3.46 12.88 26.17
CA TYR A 18 4.53 13.10 25.21
C TYR A 18 5.70 12.18 25.62
N ALA A 19 5.52 10.87 25.46
CA ALA A 19 6.62 9.94 25.44
C ALA A 19 7.29 10.15 24.08
N SER A 20 8.44 10.81 24.10
CA SER A 20 9.37 10.81 22.97
C SER A 20 9.74 9.36 22.68
N ALA A 21 9.00 8.71 21.79
CA ALA A 21 9.40 7.45 21.21
C ALA A 21 10.60 7.76 20.32
N PHE A 22 11.81 7.50 20.84
CA PHE A 22 12.99 7.42 20.02
C PHE A 22 12.84 6.18 19.15
N ALA A 23 12.32 6.38 17.94
CA ALA A 23 12.48 5.41 16.88
C ALA A 23 13.97 5.35 16.53
N ASP A 24 14.48 4.13 16.45
CA ASP A 24 15.82 3.72 16.05
C ASP A 24 16.41 4.62 14.93
N GLU A 25 17.69 5.01 15.07
CA GLU A 25 18.44 5.85 14.11
C GLU A 25 18.81 5.10 12.81
N THR A 26 18.18 3.96 12.53
CA THR A 26 18.25 3.33 11.21
C THR A 26 17.30 4.09 10.28
N ALA A 27 17.85 4.63 9.19
CA ALA A 27 17.19 5.46 8.17
C ALA A 27 15.65 5.44 8.25
N SER A 28 15.07 6.55 8.73
CA SER A 28 13.62 6.67 8.94
C SER A 28 12.87 6.18 7.69
N ALA A 29 12.26 5.00 7.82
CA ALA A 29 11.53 4.36 6.73
C ALA A 29 10.52 5.37 6.15
N MET A 30 10.43 5.43 4.83
CA MET A 30 9.49 6.34 4.17
C MET A 30 8.06 5.93 4.55
N ALA A 31 7.12 6.86 4.48
CA ALA A 31 5.72 6.62 4.85
C ALA A 31 5.10 5.40 4.14
N TYR A 32 5.58 5.10 2.92
CA TYR A 32 5.12 4.01 2.08
C TYR A 32 6.04 2.79 2.05
N THR A 33 7.11 2.73 2.87
CA THR A 33 8.03 1.58 2.88
C THR A 33 7.37 0.27 3.34
N SER A 34 7.64 -0.83 2.63
CA SER A 34 7.11 -2.16 2.90
C SER A 34 7.93 -2.89 3.99
N PRO A 35 7.30 -3.65 4.91
CA PRO A 35 8.00 -4.29 6.03
C PRO A 35 8.97 -5.42 5.68
N HIS A 36 8.89 -5.98 4.46
CA HIS A 36 9.75 -7.07 3.97
C HIS A 36 10.51 -6.65 2.71
N SER A 37 10.93 -5.40 2.66
CA SER A 37 11.63 -4.88 1.50
C SER A 37 13.14 -4.90 1.65
N GLU A 38 13.83 -5.17 0.54
CA GLU A 38 15.25 -4.89 0.44
C GLU A 38 15.42 -3.40 0.19
N LEU A 39 16.11 -2.73 1.12
CA LEU A 39 16.33 -1.28 1.11
C LEU A 39 17.78 -0.98 0.73
N LEU A 40 17.94 -0.14 -0.30
CA LEU A 40 19.22 0.45 -0.68
C LEU A 40 19.11 1.97 -0.61
N GLN A 41 19.85 2.60 0.31
CA GLN A 41 19.95 4.05 0.36
C GLN A 41 21.17 4.52 -0.42
N LEU A 42 20.95 5.48 -1.31
CA LEU A 42 21.98 6.14 -2.11
C LEU A 42 22.48 7.40 -1.38
N ASP A 43 23.73 7.80 -1.66
CA ASP A 43 24.37 8.98 -1.03
C ASP A 43 23.63 10.30 -1.29
N ASN A 44 22.82 10.35 -2.34
CA ASN A 44 21.99 11.51 -2.68
C ASN A 44 20.67 11.57 -1.87
N GLY A 45 20.46 10.65 -0.93
CA GLY A 45 19.26 10.58 -0.08
C GLY A 45 18.08 9.85 -0.71
N VAL A 46 18.25 9.26 -1.91
CA VAL A 46 17.23 8.39 -2.51
C VAL A 46 17.28 7.01 -1.87
N THR A 47 16.12 6.49 -1.51
CA THR A 47 15.93 5.12 -1.04
C THR A 47 15.26 4.31 -2.14
N LEU A 48 15.89 3.21 -2.51
CA LEU A 48 15.35 2.19 -3.41
C LEU A 48 14.85 1.02 -2.58
N GLU A 49 13.73 0.46 -2.99
CA GLU A 49 13.02 -0.59 -2.28
C GLU A 49 12.55 -1.66 -3.25
N GLY A 50 12.83 -2.93 -2.95
CA GLY A 50 12.27 -4.08 -3.65
C GLY A 50 11.45 -4.95 -2.73
N SER A 51 10.27 -5.41 -3.17
CA SER A 51 9.45 -6.37 -2.40
C SER A 51 8.67 -7.30 -3.32
N ASP A 52 8.42 -8.51 -2.84
CA ASP A 52 7.54 -9.47 -3.50
C ASP A 52 6.07 -9.11 -3.26
N LEU A 53 5.25 -9.36 -4.27
CA LEU A 53 3.80 -9.21 -4.21
C LEU A 53 3.15 -10.58 -4.26
N THR A 54 2.28 -10.86 -3.29
CA THR A 54 1.44 -12.06 -3.29
C THR A 54 0.01 -11.67 -2.91
N SER A 55 -0.97 -12.18 -3.66
CA SER A 55 -2.38 -12.02 -3.30
C SER A 55 -2.78 -13.04 -2.24
N ILE A 56 -3.81 -12.68 -1.46
CA ILE A 56 -4.40 -13.55 -0.43
C ILE A 56 -5.03 -14.82 -1.03
N ASP A 57 -5.44 -14.75 -2.29
CA ASP A 57 -6.02 -15.86 -3.04
C ASP A 57 -4.97 -16.84 -3.59
N SER A 58 -3.68 -16.52 -3.44
CA SER A 58 -2.52 -17.28 -3.95
C SER A 58 -2.43 -17.46 -5.47
N TYR A 59 -3.34 -16.86 -6.25
CA TYR A 59 -3.33 -16.94 -7.71
C TYR A 59 -2.49 -15.83 -8.36
N THR A 60 -2.28 -14.73 -7.64
CA THR A 60 -1.49 -13.58 -8.13
C THR A 60 -0.15 -13.49 -7.41
N SER A 61 0.93 -13.41 -8.18
CA SER A 61 2.29 -13.16 -7.69
C SER A 61 2.96 -12.07 -8.51
N GLY A 62 4.07 -11.52 -8.00
CA GLY A 62 4.78 -10.47 -8.71
C GLY A 62 5.86 -9.81 -7.87
N PHE A 63 6.37 -8.69 -8.36
CA PHE A 63 7.35 -7.87 -7.65
C PHE A 63 7.01 -6.39 -7.76
N ARG A 64 7.46 -5.63 -6.76
CA ARG A 64 7.33 -4.19 -6.67
C ARG A 64 8.70 -3.58 -6.43
N LEU A 65 9.02 -2.57 -7.22
CA LEU A 65 10.18 -1.71 -7.05
C LEU A 65 9.69 -0.30 -6.75
N SER A 66 10.21 0.33 -5.69
CA SER A 66 9.93 1.73 -5.41
C SER A 66 11.21 2.53 -5.19
N ALA A 67 11.15 3.81 -5.54
CA ALA A 67 12.26 4.75 -5.42
C ALA A 67 11.73 6.05 -4.84
N GLY A 68 12.37 6.56 -3.81
CA GLY A 68 11.82 7.63 -3.01
C GLY A 68 12.85 8.53 -2.37
N PHE A 69 12.46 9.74 -2.00
CA PHE A 69 13.27 10.63 -1.17
C PHE A 69 12.40 11.57 -0.35
N SER A 70 12.97 12.08 0.75
CA SER A 70 12.35 13.10 1.60
C SER A 70 13.06 14.44 1.40
N PRO A 71 12.39 15.49 0.89
CA PRO A 71 13.01 16.80 0.72
C PRO A 71 13.46 17.41 2.07
N TRP A 72 14.64 18.01 2.11
CA TRP A 72 15.20 18.58 3.35
C TRP A 72 14.33 19.69 3.97
N GLN A 73 13.59 20.45 3.15
CA GLN A 73 12.68 21.50 3.64
C GLN A 73 11.37 20.93 4.21
N LEU A 74 10.99 19.71 3.85
CA LEU A 74 9.76 19.04 4.28
C LEU A 74 10.09 17.60 4.70
N PRO A 75 10.81 17.38 5.82
CA PRO A 75 11.23 16.05 6.23
C PRO A 75 10.06 15.12 6.60
N GLN A 76 8.86 15.66 6.79
CA GLN A 76 7.64 14.87 7.01
C GLN A 76 6.97 14.42 5.70
N LEU A 77 7.37 14.97 4.55
CA LEU A 77 6.84 14.64 3.25
C LEU A 77 7.80 13.68 2.54
N ASP A 78 7.28 12.56 2.09
CA ASP A 78 7.98 11.59 1.27
C ASP A 78 7.37 11.59 -0.13
N ILE A 79 8.21 11.57 -1.15
CA ILE A 79 7.78 11.50 -2.55
C ILE A 79 8.55 10.37 -3.20
N GLY A 80 7.88 9.63 -4.08
CA GLY A 80 8.52 8.56 -4.82
C GLY A 80 7.74 8.11 -6.04
N ALA A 81 8.29 7.09 -6.68
CA ALA A 81 7.69 6.35 -7.76
C ALA A 81 7.74 4.86 -7.46
N GLU A 82 6.75 4.13 -7.95
CA GLU A 82 6.59 2.69 -7.79
C GLU A 82 6.40 2.08 -9.19
N LEU A 83 7.03 0.93 -9.41
CA LEU A 83 6.83 0.05 -10.54
C LEU A 83 6.38 -1.31 -9.99
N ALA A 84 5.28 -1.84 -10.50
CA ALA A 84 4.73 -3.12 -10.05
C ALA A 84 4.49 -4.02 -11.25
N TYR A 85 5.07 -5.22 -11.21
CA TYR A 85 4.79 -6.30 -12.16
C TYR A 85 3.99 -7.36 -11.43
N ARG A 86 2.89 -7.82 -12.02
CA ARG A 86 2.04 -8.88 -11.45
C ARG A 86 1.59 -9.84 -12.53
N GLU A 87 1.55 -11.10 -12.16
CA GLU A 87 1.11 -12.22 -12.97
C GLU A 87 0.10 -13.02 -12.15
N SER A 88 -1.06 -13.27 -12.75
CA SER A 88 -2.15 -14.02 -12.13
C SER A 88 -2.46 -15.22 -12.99
N GLU A 89 -2.29 -16.40 -12.42
CA GLU A 89 -2.58 -17.67 -13.10
C GLU A 89 -3.93 -18.20 -12.62
N GLU A 90 -4.68 -18.79 -13.53
CA GLU A 90 -5.89 -19.55 -13.23
C GLU A 90 -7.03 -18.81 -12.48
N VAL A 91 -7.17 -17.48 -12.67
CA VAL A 91 -8.19 -16.72 -11.93
C VAL A 91 -9.60 -17.06 -12.42
N PRO A 92 -10.50 -17.57 -11.56
CA PRO A 92 -11.87 -17.87 -11.96
C PRO A 92 -12.70 -16.57 -12.03
N ILE A 93 -12.92 -16.03 -13.23
CA ILE A 93 -13.88 -14.95 -13.38
C ILE A 93 -15.31 -15.49 -13.39
N SER A 94 -16.15 -14.96 -12.50
CA SER A 94 -17.57 -15.30 -12.44
C SER A 94 -18.33 -14.69 -13.62
N SER A 95 -18.25 -15.34 -14.79
CA SER A 95 -19.18 -15.08 -15.89
C SER A 95 -20.47 -15.87 -15.65
N SER A 96 -21.62 -15.21 -15.80
CA SER A 96 -22.97 -15.73 -15.55
C SER A 96 -23.34 -17.00 -16.35
N ILE A 97 -22.49 -17.44 -17.28
CA ILE A 97 -22.76 -18.55 -18.21
C ILE A 97 -21.71 -19.68 -18.10
N SER A 98 -20.51 -19.45 -17.56
CA SER A 98 -19.51 -20.48 -17.19
C SER A 98 -18.28 -19.82 -16.55
N PRO A 99 -17.65 -20.42 -15.53
CA PRO A 99 -16.36 -19.94 -15.04
C PRO A 99 -15.34 -20.01 -16.19
N LEU A 100 -14.74 -18.87 -16.51
CA LEU A 100 -13.64 -18.76 -17.46
C LEU A 100 -12.36 -18.55 -16.65
N ILE A 101 -11.36 -19.36 -16.97
CA ILE A 101 -10.02 -19.27 -16.41
C ILE A 101 -9.23 -18.35 -17.34
N ILE A 102 -8.69 -17.27 -16.78
CA ILE A 102 -7.90 -16.27 -17.52
C ILE A 102 -6.57 -16.09 -16.79
N ASP A 103 -5.49 -16.09 -17.56
CA ASP A 103 -4.17 -15.69 -17.09
C ASP A 103 -3.99 -14.21 -17.38
N THR A 104 -3.65 -13.43 -16.35
CA THR A 104 -3.55 -11.96 -16.46
C THR A 104 -2.15 -11.50 -16.10
N LEU A 105 -1.51 -10.83 -17.05
CA LEU A 105 -0.23 -10.17 -16.88
C LEU A 105 -0.46 -8.66 -16.76
N SER A 106 0.17 -8.01 -15.78
CA SER A 106 0.08 -6.56 -15.60
C SER A 106 1.41 -5.91 -15.23
N LEU A 107 1.63 -4.71 -15.77
CA LEU A 107 2.78 -3.87 -15.47
C LEU A 107 2.28 -2.44 -15.23
N GLY A 108 2.51 -1.95 -14.01
CA GLY A 108 2.05 -0.64 -13.56
C GLY A 108 3.17 0.26 -13.09
N GLY A 109 2.98 1.55 -13.32
CA GLY A 109 3.82 2.61 -12.77
C GLY A 109 2.97 3.66 -12.07
N ALA A 110 3.35 4.02 -10.85
CA ALA A 110 2.64 4.99 -10.03
C ALA A 110 3.59 5.99 -9.38
N VAL A 111 3.10 7.20 -9.13
CA VAL A 111 3.74 8.14 -8.22
C VAL A 111 3.13 7.99 -6.84
N VAL A 112 3.96 8.13 -5.80
CA VAL A 112 3.58 7.96 -4.40
C VAL A 112 3.96 9.21 -3.63
N ALA A 113 3.07 9.67 -2.77
CA ALA A 113 3.35 10.74 -1.83
C ALA A 113 2.85 10.34 -0.44
N GLY A 114 3.64 10.61 0.59
CA GLY A 114 3.34 10.24 1.96
C GLY A 114 3.65 11.33 2.97
N LEU A 115 2.91 11.34 4.06
CA LEU A 115 3.05 12.26 5.18
C LEU A 115 3.32 11.46 6.46
N ARG A 116 4.38 11.84 7.18
CA ARG A 116 4.79 11.27 8.45
C ARG A 116 4.38 12.19 9.61
N MET A 117 3.60 11.65 10.54
CA MET A 117 3.07 12.33 11.73
C MET A 117 3.54 11.60 13.01
N GLY A 118 4.85 11.36 13.11
CA GLY A 118 5.45 10.63 14.24
C GLY A 118 5.15 9.13 14.15
N SER A 119 4.37 8.61 15.09
CA SER A 119 3.96 7.20 15.13
C SER A 119 2.97 6.79 14.05
N PHE A 120 2.37 7.75 13.35
CA PHE A 120 1.40 7.49 12.30
C PHE A 120 1.87 8.10 10.98
N SER A 121 1.70 7.39 9.88
CA SER A 121 1.95 7.92 8.54
C SER A 121 0.83 7.51 7.60
N VAL A 122 0.60 8.32 6.58
CA VAL A 122 -0.34 8.03 5.49
C VAL A 122 0.32 8.30 4.16
N TYR A 123 -0.08 7.58 3.14
CA TYR A 123 0.38 7.81 1.79
C TYR A 123 -0.72 7.50 0.79
N ALA A 124 -0.59 8.11 -0.38
CA ALA A 124 -1.44 7.86 -1.51
C ALA A 124 -0.58 7.64 -2.75
N LYS A 125 -1.11 6.84 -3.67
CA LYS A 125 -0.48 6.57 -4.96
C LYS A 125 -1.49 6.72 -6.09
N SER A 126 -0.98 7.17 -7.23
CA SER A 126 -1.75 7.30 -8.47
C SER A 126 -0.84 6.97 -9.65
N GLY A 127 -1.35 6.18 -10.57
CA GLY A 127 -0.56 5.62 -11.66
C GLY A 127 -1.40 5.03 -12.77
N LEU A 128 -0.72 4.37 -13.70
CA LEU A 128 -1.32 3.65 -14.81
C LEU A 128 -0.79 2.22 -14.81
N THR A 129 -1.65 1.27 -15.15
CA THR A 129 -1.29 -0.13 -15.29
C THR A 129 -1.70 -0.62 -16.67
N GLU A 130 -0.74 -1.14 -17.42
CA GLU A 130 -1.00 -1.91 -18.63
C GLU A 130 -1.25 -3.37 -18.24
N TRP A 131 -2.18 -4.01 -18.94
CA TRP A 131 -2.52 -5.40 -18.69
C TRP A 131 -2.82 -6.15 -19.99
N ARG A 132 -2.60 -7.47 -19.94
CA ARG A 132 -2.95 -8.43 -20.99
C ARG A 132 -3.55 -9.67 -20.34
N GLY A 133 -4.67 -10.15 -20.87
CA GLY A 133 -5.35 -11.36 -20.47
C GLY A 133 -5.35 -12.39 -21.59
N GLU A 134 -4.84 -13.59 -21.31
CA GLU A 134 -4.86 -14.73 -22.22
C GLU A 134 -5.83 -15.80 -21.71
N SER A 135 -6.59 -16.43 -22.61
CA SER A 135 -7.61 -17.44 -22.25
C SER A 135 -7.33 -18.80 -22.89
N TYR A 136 -7.32 -19.87 -22.08
CA TYR A 136 -7.05 -21.24 -22.55
C TYR A 136 -8.32 -21.91 -23.11
N ARG A 137 -8.96 -21.32 -24.14
CA ARG A 137 -10.06 -21.98 -24.88
C ARG A 137 -9.73 -22.13 -26.37
N PRO A 138 -9.53 -23.36 -26.88
CA PRO A 138 -9.08 -23.61 -28.26
C PRO A 138 -10.08 -23.24 -29.37
N ALA A 139 -11.27 -22.75 -29.02
CA ALA A 139 -12.30 -22.34 -29.99
C ALA A 139 -12.51 -20.82 -30.06
N GLN A 140 -11.94 -20.04 -29.12
CA GLN A 140 -12.10 -18.60 -29.08
C GLN A 140 -10.92 -18.00 -28.30
N GLU A 141 -9.85 -17.71 -29.03
CA GLU A 141 -8.71 -16.94 -28.54
C GLU A 141 -9.22 -15.51 -28.30
N ILE A 142 -9.57 -15.22 -27.05
CA ILE A 142 -9.88 -13.85 -26.60
C ILE A 142 -8.59 -13.34 -25.99
N ASP A 143 -7.79 -12.65 -26.81
CA ASP A 143 -6.67 -11.81 -26.37
C ASP A 143 -7.26 -10.44 -26.03
N ASP A 144 -7.27 -10.10 -24.75
CA ASP A 144 -7.76 -8.81 -24.25
C ASP A 144 -6.61 -8.03 -23.61
N SER A 145 -6.52 -6.74 -23.90
CA SER A 145 -5.45 -5.90 -23.37
C SER A 145 -5.92 -4.47 -23.21
N GLY A 146 -5.28 -3.75 -22.29
CA GLY A 146 -5.65 -2.36 -22.06
C GLY A 146 -4.75 -1.65 -21.08
N THR A 147 -5.11 -0.39 -20.83
CA THR A 147 -4.50 0.45 -19.81
C THR A 147 -5.58 0.91 -18.85
N ALA A 148 -5.31 0.81 -17.55
CA ALA A 148 -6.22 1.17 -16.48
C ALA A 148 -5.56 2.18 -15.53
N LEU A 149 -6.37 3.03 -14.90
CA LEU A 149 -5.90 3.91 -13.84
C LEU A 149 -5.73 3.12 -12.55
N THR A 150 -4.59 3.29 -11.89
CA THR A 150 -4.29 2.66 -10.60
C THR A 150 -4.25 3.71 -9.52
N GLN A 151 -4.99 3.49 -8.44
CA GLN A 151 -5.06 4.39 -7.29
C GLN A 151 -4.88 3.57 -6.02
N GLY A 152 -4.19 4.14 -5.05
CA GLY A 152 -4.03 3.46 -3.77
C GLY A 152 -3.87 4.44 -2.63
N PHE A 153 -4.18 3.96 -1.45
CA PHE A 153 -3.93 4.65 -0.20
C PHE A 153 -3.42 3.65 0.82
N GLY A 154 -2.64 4.15 1.77
CA GLY A 154 -2.33 3.35 2.92
C GLY A 154 -1.92 4.18 4.11
N ALA A 155 -1.84 3.48 5.22
CA ALA A 155 -1.52 4.05 6.51
C ALA A 155 -0.63 3.09 7.29
N THR A 156 0.32 3.65 8.01
CA THR A 156 1.21 2.92 8.90
C THR A 156 1.09 3.48 10.30
N LEU A 157 1.00 2.62 11.30
CA LEU A 157 0.95 2.96 12.71
C LEU A 157 2.01 2.15 13.45
N THR A 158 2.90 2.85 14.14
CA THR A 158 3.99 2.30 14.94
C THR A 158 3.72 2.56 16.42
N ILE A 159 3.50 1.49 17.19
CA ILE A 159 3.34 1.52 18.64
C ILE A 159 4.45 0.68 19.27
N ASP A 160 5.34 1.33 20.01
CA ASP A 160 6.54 0.72 20.58
C ASP A 160 7.40 0.00 19.52
N ARG A 161 7.37 -1.34 19.50
CA ARG A 161 8.05 -2.19 18.50
C ARG A 161 7.09 -2.76 17.46
N LEU A 162 5.79 -2.54 17.58
CA LEU A 162 4.82 -3.06 16.62
C LEU A 162 4.59 -2.04 15.51
N VAL A 163 4.99 -2.39 14.29
CA VAL A 163 4.66 -1.65 13.07
C VAL A 163 3.46 -2.32 12.40
N SER A 164 2.37 -1.59 12.27
CA SER A 164 1.16 -2.03 11.59
C SER A 164 0.94 -1.21 10.33
N ARG A 165 0.54 -1.85 9.23
CA ARG A 165 0.27 -1.20 7.97
C ARG A 165 -1.01 -1.73 7.36
N LEU A 166 -1.76 -0.82 6.76
CA LEU A 166 -2.91 -1.11 5.91
C LEU A 166 -2.70 -0.42 4.56
N GLU A 167 -2.82 -1.16 3.46
CA GLU A 167 -2.74 -0.63 2.10
C GLU A 167 -3.95 -1.11 1.31
N TYR A 168 -4.58 -0.19 0.58
CA TYR A 168 -5.60 -0.50 -0.40
C TYR A 168 -5.14 0.01 -1.76
N GLU A 169 -5.17 -0.85 -2.75
CA GLU A 169 -4.87 -0.55 -4.14
C GLU A 169 -6.04 -0.99 -5.02
N ARG A 170 -6.48 -0.08 -5.89
CA ARG A 170 -7.57 -0.30 -6.84
C ARG A 170 -7.11 0.02 -8.24
N ILE A 171 -7.47 -0.85 -9.17
CA ILE A 171 -7.30 -0.66 -10.60
C ILE A 171 -8.68 -0.43 -11.21
N ASP A 172 -8.84 0.69 -11.92
CA ASP A 172 -10.13 1.11 -12.48
C ASP A 172 -10.41 0.42 -13.83
N ALA A 173 -10.58 -0.91 -13.79
CA ALA A 173 -10.99 -1.72 -14.93
C ALA A 173 -11.85 -2.92 -14.45
N PRO A 174 -13.07 -3.13 -14.99
CA PRO A 174 -13.94 -4.23 -14.59
C PRO A 174 -13.32 -5.62 -14.75
N THR A 175 -12.44 -5.79 -15.75
CA THR A 175 -11.71 -7.04 -16.01
C THR A 175 -10.61 -7.31 -14.98
N LEU A 176 -10.13 -6.26 -14.28
CA LEU A 176 -9.04 -6.33 -13.31
C LEU A 176 -9.52 -6.22 -11.85
N ASP A 177 -10.82 -6.36 -11.58
CA ASP A 177 -11.36 -6.22 -10.23
C ASP A 177 -10.75 -7.25 -9.25
N HIS A 178 -10.31 -8.39 -9.76
CA HIS A 178 -9.59 -9.43 -9.02
C HIS A 178 -8.17 -9.03 -8.61
N LEU A 179 -7.57 -8.02 -9.25
CA LEU A 179 -6.25 -7.47 -8.89
C LEU A 179 -6.34 -6.40 -7.79
N ASN A 180 -7.54 -5.98 -7.41
CA ASN A 180 -7.73 -5.04 -6.31
C ASN A 180 -7.21 -5.67 -5.02
N THR A 181 -6.28 -4.99 -4.37
CA THR A 181 -5.58 -5.54 -3.21
C THR A 181 -5.92 -4.74 -1.97
N LEU A 182 -6.33 -5.44 -0.91
CA LEU A 182 -6.35 -4.91 0.45
C LEU A 182 -5.35 -5.72 1.28
N SER A 183 -4.24 -5.11 1.65
CA SER A 183 -3.21 -5.76 2.45
C SER A 183 -3.11 -5.16 3.85
N ALA A 184 -2.95 -6.02 4.83
CA ALA A 184 -2.68 -5.65 6.21
C ALA A 184 -1.46 -6.43 6.69
N SER A 185 -0.47 -5.73 7.25
CA SER A 185 0.75 -6.35 7.73
C SER A 185 1.09 -5.87 9.13
N LEU A 186 1.59 -6.80 9.95
CA LEU A 186 2.12 -6.54 11.28
C LEU A 186 3.57 -6.99 11.31
N HIS A 187 4.46 -6.09 11.71
CA HIS A 187 5.89 -6.34 11.80
C HIS A 187 6.41 -6.03 13.20
N LEU A 188 7.15 -6.98 13.76
CA LEU A 188 7.83 -6.87 15.06
C LEU A 188 9.33 -7.05 14.79
N PRO A 189 10.14 -5.97 14.77
CA PRO A 189 11.58 -6.07 14.67
C PRO A 189 12.12 -6.69 15.95
N PHE A 190 12.89 -7.77 15.83
CA PHE A 190 13.46 -8.53 16.95
C PHE A 190 14.87 -8.06 17.31
#